data_AF-A0A8R1HG96-F1
#
_entry.id   AF-A0A8R1HG96-F1
#
_cell.length_a   1.000
_cell.length_b   1.000
_cell.length_c   1.000
_cell.angle_alpha   90.00
_cell.angle_beta   90.00
_cell.angle_gamma   90.00
#
_symmetry.space_group_name_H-M   'P 1'
#
loop_
_entity.id
_entity.type
_entity.pdbx_description
1 polymer ?
#
loop_
_entity_poly.entity_id
_entity_poly.type
_entity_poly.pdbx_seq_one_letter_code
_entity_poly.pdbx_strand_id
1 'polypeptide(L)'
;MFQEIWHKSASRSTSIKLAFGIAENESPMQNSAFLGLSATIQAFFFKLIITYELNDDHVRDACEQLGARHVDFISRGFNSHFWDIFLVCMAEKIDETLSAYMTDEDKRNEMILAWQRVVNSIVHQMRNGYSDRRKQQLGGSKGGVNNGF
;
A
#
# COMPACT_ATOMS: atom_id res chain seq x y z
N MET A 1 -0.05 14.27 -5.97
CA MET A 1 0.85 13.10 -5.98
C MET A 1 0.08 11.80 -5.73
N PHE A 2 -0.44 11.56 -4.52
CA PHE A 2 -1.07 10.28 -4.15
C PHE A 2 -2.30 9.90 -4.98
N GLN A 3 -3.17 10.84 -5.33
CA GLN A 3 -4.30 10.57 -6.21
C GLN A 3 -3.87 10.00 -7.57
N GLU A 4 -2.80 10.55 -8.14
CA GLU A 4 -2.26 10.11 -9.43
C GLU A 4 -1.63 8.72 -9.33
N ILE A 5 -0.84 8.46 -8.28
CA ILE A 5 -0.26 7.13 -8.02
C ILE A 5 -1.36 6.09 -7.85
N TRP A 6 -2.40 6.43 -7.09
CA TRP A 6 -3.53 5.55 -6.81
C TRP A 6 -4.32 5.21 -8.06
N HIS A 7 -4.65 6.22 -8.86
CA HIS A 7 -5.26 6.03 -10.17
C HIS A 7 -4.38 5.19 -11.10
N LYS A 8 -3.09 5.53 -11.26
CA LYS A 8 -2.15 4.79 -12.13
C LYS A 8 -2.04 3.32 -11.72
N SER A 9 -2.09 3.02 -10.42
CA SER A 9 -2.04 1.65 -9.91
C SER A 9 -3.24 0.83 -10.40
N ALA A 10 -4.46 1.36 -10.30
CA ALA A 10 -5.66 0.69 -10.82
C ALA A 10 -5.68 0.62 -12.36
N SER A 11 -5.19 1.64 -13.04
CA SER A 11 -5.11 1.65 -14.51
C SER A 11 -4.14 0.60 -15.06
N ARG A 12 -3.16 0.16 -14.25
CA ARG A 12 -2.20 -0.91 -14.61
C ARG A 12 -2.67 -2.32 -14.26
N SER A 13 -3.80 -2.47 -13.56
CA SER A 13 -4.29 -3.78 -13.13
C SER A 13 -5.81 -3.84 -13.10
N THR A 14 -6.38 -4.61 -14.02
CA THR A 14 -7.80 -4.93 -14.01
C THR A 14 -8.22 -5.58 -12.68
N SER A 15 -7.39 -6.42 -12.08
CA SER A 15 -7.67 -7.04 -10.78
C SER A 15 -7.79 -6.02 -9.64
N ILE A 16 -7.01 -4.93 -9.67
CA ILE A 16 -7.17 -3.82 -8.71
C ILE A 16 -8.53 -3.16 -8.93
N LYS A 17 -8.88 -2.81 -10.18
CA LYS A 17 -10.21 -2.21 -10.47
C LYS A 17 -11.35 -3.06 -9.93
N LEU A 18 -11.34 -4.35 -10.27
CA LEU A 18 -12.38 -5.29 -9.84
C LEU A 18 -12.46 -5.41 -8.31
N ALA A 19 -11.32 -5.41 -7.60
CA ALA A 19 -11.30 -5.47 -6.13
C ALA A 19 -11.96 -4.25 -5.45
N PHE A 20 -11.99 -3.12 -6.16
CA PHE A 20 -12.68 -1.90 -5.72
C PHE A 20 -14.06 -1.72 -6.36
N GLY A 21 -14.58 -2.72 -7.08
CA GLY A 21 -15.90 -2.67 -7.71
C GLY A 21 -15.98 -1.76 -8.93
N ILE A 22 -14.84 -1.46 -9.57
CA ILE A 22 -14.75 -0.67 -10.79
C ILE A 22 -14.82 -1.63 -11.98
N ALA A 23 -15.72 -1.38 -12.92
CA ALA A 23 -15.86 -2.22 -14.11
C ALA A 23 -14.60 -2.16 -15.01
N GLU A 24 -14.38 -3.18 -15.84
CA GLU A 24 -13.17 -3.25 -16.67
C GLU A 24 -13.05 -2.06 -17.65
N ASN A 25 -14.17 -1.60 -18.18
CA ASN A 25 -14.28 -0.47 -19.10
C ASN A 25 -14.47 0.88 -18.39
N GLU A 26 -14.63 0.89 -17.06
CA GLU A 26 -14.76 2.10 -16.26
C GLU A 26 -13.39 2.67 -15.92
N SER A 27 -13.24 3.99 -16.07
CA SER A 27 -12.02 4.68 -15.64
C SER A 27 -12.02 4.82 -14.11
N PRO A 28 -10.93 4.47 -13.41
CA PRO A 28 -10.85 4.69 -11.97
C PRO A 28 -10.97 6.17 -11.57
N MET A 29 -10.74 7.10 -12.51
CA MET A 29 -10.93 8.54 -12.28
C MET A 29 -12.40 8.95 -12.14
N GLN A 30 -13.33 8.14 -12.64
CA GLN A 30 -14.76 8.42 -12.57
C GLN A 30 -15.40 7.90 -11.27
N ASN A 31 -14.68 7.05 -10.53
CA ASN A 31 -15.15 6.47 -9.29
C ASN A 31 -14.68 7.31 -8.07
N SER A 32 -15.57 8.17 -7.57
CA SER A 32 -15.27 9.11 -6.49
C SER A 32 -14.90 8.41 -5.17
N ALA A 33 -15.55 7.28 -4.86
CA ALA A 33 -15.25 6.49 -3.67
C ALA A 33 -13.83 5.92 -3.72
N PHE A 34 -13.43 5.39 -4.87
CA PHE A 34 -12.08 4.91 -5.11
C PHE A 34 -11.05 6.05 -5.01
N LEU A 35 -11.29 7.18 -5.68
CA LEU A 35 -10.36 8.31 -5.64
C LEU A 35 -10.22 8.91 -4.24
N GLY A 36 -11.30 8.92 -3.45
CA GLY A 36 -11.30 9.41 -2.07
C GLY A 36 -10.29 8.69 -1.16
N LEU A 37 -9.99 7.42 -1.45
CA LEU A 37 -8.99 6.65 -0.70
C LEU A 37 -7.58 7.22 -0.81
N SER A 38 -7.28 7.98 -1.87
CA SER A 38 -5.96 8.60 -2.03
C SER A 38 -5.63 9.59 -0.91
N ALA A 39 -6.63 10.28 -0.35
CA ALA A 39 -6.46 11.15 0.81
C ALA A 39 -6.11 10.34 2.07
N THR A 40 -6.73 9.17 2.26
CA THR A 40 -6.41 8.25 3.36
C THR A 40 -4.99 7.71 3.24
N ILE A 41 -4.56 7.33 2.02
CA ILE A 41 -3.19 6.89 1.76
C ILE A 41 -2.22 8.03 2.07
N GLN A 42 -2.48 9.23 1.57
CA GLN A 42 -1.64 10.40 1.84
C GLN A 42 -1.54 10.70 3.34
N ALA A 43 -2.65 10.68 4.07
CA ALA A 43 -2.67 10.91 5.50
C ALA A 43 -1.86 9.85 6.27
N PHE A 44 -1.88 8.60 5.81
CA PHE A 44 -1.05 7.54 6.38
C PHE A 44 0.44 7.84 6.20
N PHE A 45 0.89 8.14 4.97
CA PHE A 45 2.29 8.51 4.72
C PHE A 45 2.72 9.76 5.48
N PHE A 46 1.86 10.78 5.55
CA PHE A 46 2.13 11.99 6.33
C PHE A 46 2.33 11.66 7.81
N LYS A 47 1.48 10.80 8.38
CA LYS A 47 1.63 10.35 9.77
C LYS A 47 2.97 9.64 9.99
N LEU A 48 3.38 8.74 9.10
CA LEU A 48 4.64 8.01 9.24
C LEU A 48 5.86 8.94 9.14
N ILE A 49 5.87 9.85 8.17
CA ILE A 49 7.03 10.66 7.84
C ILE A 49 7.14 11.88 8.76
N ILE A 50 6.02 12.57 9.01
CA ILE A 50 6.01 13.86 9.71
C ILE A 50 5.65 13.68 11.18
N THR A 51 4.62 12.89 11.50
CA THR A 51 4.18 12.75 12.90
C THR A 51 5.05 11.77 13.69
N TYR A 52 5.47 10.67 13.05
CA TYR A 52 6.35 9.70 13.67
C TYR A 52 7.82 9.94 13.36
N GLU A 53 8.15 10.89 12.49
CA GLU A 53 9.53 11.24 12.12
C GLU A 53 10.35 10.00 11.71
N LEU A 54 9.68 9.03 11.06
CA LEU A 54 10.26 7.74 10.70
C LEU A 54 10.83 6.93 11.88
N ASN A 55 10.32 7.12 13.10
CA ASN A 55 10.66 6.28 14.24
C ASN A 55 10.31 4.81 13.95
N ASP A 56 11.31 3.93 14.05
CA ASP A 56 11.22 2.54 13.62
C ASP A 56 10.06 1.77 14.27
N ASP A 57 9.88 1.90 15.59
CA ASP A 57 8.85 1.16 16.32
C ASP A 57 7.45 1.65 15.95
N HIS A 58 7.23 2.97 15.96
CA HIS A 58 5.93 3.52 15.59
C HIS A 58 5.56 3.26 14.12
N VAL A 59 6.54 3.32 13.21
CA VAL A 59 6.33 3.03 11.78
C VAL A 59 6.01 1.55 11.60
N ARG A 60 6.80 0.64 12.19
CA ARG A 60 6.56 -0.80 12.13
C ARG A 60 5.15 -1.13 12.60
N ASP A 61 4.78 -0.72 13.81
CA ASP A 61 3.48 -1.04 14.41
C ASP A 61 2.32 -0.53 13.54
N ALA A 62 2.41 0.70 13.03
CA ALA A 62 1.37 1.29 12.19
C ALA A 62 1.25 0.57 10.83
N CYS A 63 2.38 0.22 10.21
CA CYS A 63 2.41 -0.50 8.94
C CYS A 63 1.88 -1.92 9.08
N GLU A 64 2.29 -2.65 10.12
CA GLU A 64 1.81 -4.01 10.38
C GLU A 64 0.30 -4.01 10.66
N GLN A 65 -0.21 -3.07 11.46
CA GLN A 65 -1.65 -2.92 11.70
C GLN A 65 -2.43 -2.59 10.42
N LEU A 66 -1.87 -1.76 9.53
CA LEU A 66 -2.47 -1.48 8.23
C LEU A 66 -2.46 -2.74 7.35
N GLY A 67 -1.33 -3.44 7.28
CA GLY A 67 -1.18 -4.69 6.55
C GLY A 67 -2.14 -5.77 7.01
N ALA A 68 -2.28 -5.98 8.32
CA ALA A 68 -3.21 -6.94 8.91
C ALA A 68 -4.67 -6.64 8.51
N ARG A 69 -5.08 -5.37 8.47
CA ARG A 69 -6.42 -4.96 8.02
C ARG A 69 -6.68 -5.30 6.55
N HIS A 70 -5.65 -5.44 5.72
CA HIS A 70 -5.86 -5.80 4.31
C HIS A 70 -6.32 -7.26 4.12
N VAL A 71 -6.14 -8.12 5.13
CA VAL A 71 -6.66 -9.50 5.10
C VAL A 71 -8.18 -9.52 4.98
N ASP A 72 -8.86 -8.53 5.57
CA ASP A 72 -10.32 -8.43 5.54
C ASP A 72 -10.88 -8.17 4.12
N PHE A 73 -10.03 -7.79 3.17
CA PHE A 73 -10.39 -7.51 1.79
C PHE A 73 -10.08 -8.66 0.82
N ILE A 74 -9.54 -9.79 1.28
CA ILE A 74 -9.24 -10.95 0.43
C ILE A 74 -10.51 -11.47 -0.27
N SER A 75 -11.64 -11.53 0.45
CA SER A 75 -12.94 -11.95 -0.11
C SER A 75 -13.44 -11.02 -1.22
N ARG A 76 -12.95 -9.78 -1.26
CA ARG A 76 -13.22 -8.79 -2.32
C ARG A 76 -12.18 -8.83 -3.43
N GLY A 77 -11.27 -9.81 -3.44
CA GLY A 77 -10.26 -9.97 -4.49
C GLY A 77 -8.94 -9.24 -4.20
N PHE A 78 -8.71 -8.75 -2.99
CA PHE A 78 -7.41 -8.17 -2.63
C PHE A 78 -6.28 -9.21 -2.76
N ASN A 79 -5.16 -8.79 -3.36
CA ASN A 79 -3.92 -9.56 -3.46
C ASN A 79 -2.74 -8.67 -3.02
N SER A 80 -1.83 -9.21 -2.19
CA SER A 80 -0.65 -8.46 -1.71
C SER A 80 0.30 -8.01 -2.82
N HIS A 81 0.22 -8.60 -4.02
CA HIS A 81 0.93 -8.14 -5.21
C HIS A 81 0.47 -6.75 -5.69
N PHE A 82 -0.71 -6.29 -5.28
CA PHE A 82 -1.16 -4.93 -5.57
C PHE A 82 -0.22 -3.87 -4.98
N TRP A 83 0.49 -4.19 -3.90
CA TRP A 83 1.51 -3.31 -3.35
C TRP A 83 2.75 -3.19 -4.25
N ASP A 84 3.11 -4.22 -5.02
CA ASP A 84 4.21 -4.11 -5.99
C ASP A 84 3.86 -3.12 -7.11
N ILE A 85 2.63 -3.20 -7.61
CA ILE A 85 2.12 -2.27 -8.63
C ILE A 85 2.11 -0.83 -8.08
N PHE A 86 1.64 -0.66 -6.84
CA PHE A 86 1.67 0.63 -6.16
C PHE A 86 3.10 1.15 -5.98
N LEU A 87 4.05 0.30 -5.58
CA LEU A 87 5.47 0.67 -5.43
C LEU A 87 6.08 1.16 -6.74
N VAL A 88 5.80 0.50 -7.86
CA VAL A 88 6.27 0.95 -9.18
C VAL A 88 5.71 2.33 -9.52
N CYS A 89 4.39 2.53 -9.36
CA CYS A 89 3.77 3.84 -9.61
C CYS A 89 4.30 4.94 -8.69
N MET A 90 4.59 4.61 -7.43
CA MET A 90 5.19 5.54 -6.48
C MET A 90 6.61 5.92 -6.90
N ALA A 91 7.44 4.93 -7.27
CA ALA A 91 8.82 5.15 -7.69
C ALA A 91 8.91 6.06 -8.93
N GLU A 92 8.10 5.80 -9.95
CA GLU A 92 8.00 6.65 -11.13
C GLU A 92 7.58 8.07 -10.77
N LYS A 93 6.62 8.23 -9.85
CA LYS A 93 6.14 9.57 -9.49
C LYS A 93 7.16 10.35 -8.66
N ILE A 94 7.92 9.67 -7.81
CA ILE A 94 9.04 10.26 -7.07
C ILE A 94 10.12 10.73 -8.05
N ASP A 95 10.49 9.89 -9.02
CA ASP A 95 11.48 10.23 -10.06
C ASP A 95 11.03 11.44 -10.89
N GLU A 96 9.80 11.43 -11.39
CA GLU A 96 9.20 12.54 -12.13
C GLU A 96 9.21 13.84 -11.30
N THR A 97 8.83 13.75 -10.03
CA THR A 97 8.78 14.90 -9.12
C THR A 97 10.18 15.45 -8.87
N LEU A 98 11.14 14.61 -8.49
CA LEU A 98 12.50 15.07 -8.18
C LEU A 98 13.23 15.59 -9.42
N SER A 99 13.02 14.97 -10.59
CA SER A 99 13.56 15.46 -11.86
C SER A 99 13.06 16.84 -12.24
N ALA A 100 11.84 17.21 -11.84
CA ALA A 100 11.30 18.55 -12.09
C ALA A 100 11.91 19.65 -11.20
N TYR A 101 12.48 19.30 -10.04
CA TYR A 101 13.00 20.26 -9.05
C TYR A 101 14.52 20.22 -8.88
N MET A 102 15.18 19.13 -9.28
CA MET A 102 16.61 18.90 -9.04
C MET A 102 17.39 18.78 -10.34
N THR A 103 18.29 19.74 -10.57
CA THR A 103 19.21 19.74 -11.72
C THR A 103 20.49 18.97 -11.45
N ASP A 104 20.87 18.81 -10.18
CA ASP A 104 22.04 18.02 -9.75
C ASP A 104 21.68 16.53 -9.79
N GLU A 105 22.27 15.80 -10.73
CA GLU A 105 21.91 14.41 -11.01
C GLU A 105 22.30 13.47 -9.88
N ASP A 106 23.47 13.66 -9.28
CA ASP A 106 23.97 12.79 -8.21
C ASP A 106 23.10 12.93 -6.96
N LYS A 107 22.78 14.17 -6.56
CA LYS A 107 21.87 14.41 -5.44
C LYS A 107 20.46 13.91 -5.73
N ARG A 108 19.97 14.08 -6.97
CA ARG A 108 18.65 13.56 -7.37
C ARG A 108 18.61 12.04 -7.22
N ASN A 109 19.63 11.33 -7.71
CA ASN A 109 19.74 9.89 -7.59
C ASN A 109 19.79 9.43 -6.13
N GLU A 110 20.54 10.12 -5.28
CA GLU A 110 20.58 9.85 -3.84
C GLU A 110 19.20 10.01 -3.20
N MET A 111 18.49 11.09 -3.50
CA MET A 111 17.15 11.35 -2.99
C MET A 111 16.11 10.33 -3.46
N ILE A 112 16.17 9.91 -4.73
CA ILE A 112 15.31 8.85 -5.26
C ILE A 112 15.54 7.54 -4.48
N LEU A 113 16.80 7.16 -4.27
CA LEU A 113 17.15 5.95 -3.52
C LEU A 113 16.69 6.03 -2.06
N ALA A 114 16.86 7.19 -1.40
CA ALA A 114 16.39 7.40 -0.04
C ALA A 114 14.86 7.21 0.07
N TRP A 115 14.10 7.83 -0.84
CA TRP A 115 12.65 7.67 -0.89
C TRP A 115 12.22 6.23 -1.19
N GLN A 116 12.86 5.56 -2.14
CA GLN A 116 12.58 4.16 -2.44
C GLN A 116 12.81 3.27 -1.22
N ARG A 117 13.87 3.49 -0.43
CA ARG A 117 14.11 2.75 0.82
C ARG A 117 12.98 2.94 1.82
N VAL A 118 12.50 4.18 2.00
CA VAL A 118 11.39 4.48 2.91
C VAL A 118 10.11 3.75 2.48
N VAL A 119 9.70 3.90 1.21
CA VAL A 119 8.45 3.28 0.74
C VAL A 119 8.55 1.75 0.73
N ASN A 120 9.70 1.19 0.36
CA ASN A 120 9.93 -0.26 0.42
C ASN A 120 9.86 -0.79 1.86
N SER A 121 10.43 -0.07 2.83
CA SER A 121 10.35 -0.42 4.24
C SER A 121 8.90 -0.44 4.74
N ILE A 122 8.12 0.59 4.40
CA ILE A 122 6.69 0.68 4.74
C ILE A 122 5.92 -0.55 4.21
N VAL A 123 6.08 -0.86 2.92
CA VAL A 123 5.38 -2.00 2.30
C VAL A 123 5.88 -3.33 2.86
N HIS A 124 7.17 -3.45 3.18
CA HIS A 124 7.72 -4.63 3.85
C HIS A 124 7.03 -4.86 5.21
N GLN A 125 6.91 -3.84 6.05
CA GLN A 125 6.22 -3.98 7.34
C GLN A 125 4.72 -4.26 7.17
N MET A 126 4.06 -3.68 6.16
CA MET A 126 2.69 -4.05 5.82
C MET A 126 2.56 -5.55 5.44
N ARG A 127 3.53 -6.10 4.71
CA ARG A 127 3.55 -7.53 4.36
C ARG A 127 3.71 -8.41 5.58
N ASN A 128 4.52 -8.00 6.55
CA ASN A 128 4.69 -8.73 7.80
C ASN A 128 3.36 -8.85 8.55
N GLY A 129 2.69 -7.72 8.82
CA GLY A 129 1.39 -7.72 9.49
C GLY A 129 0.28 -8.47 8.75
N TYR A 130 0.27 -8.38 7.41
CA TYR A 130 -0.66 -9.16 6.58
C TYR A 130 -0.41 -10.66 6.67
N SER A 131 0.85 -11.08 6.54
CA SER A 131 1.26 -12.48 6.61
C SER A 131 0.89 -13.09 7.96
N ASP A 132 1.17 -12.39 9.05
CA ASP A 132 0.92 -12.88 10.39
C ASP A 132 -0.57 -12.97 10.71
N ARG A 133 -1.37 -11.95 10.34
CA ARG A 133 -2.83 -12.05 10.46
C ARG A 133 -3.42 -13.19 9.62
N ARG A 134 -2.91 -13.40 8.41
CA ARG A 134 -3.35 -14.49 7.53
C ARG A 134 -3.02 -15.87 8.13
N LYS A 135 -1.82 -16.04 8.71
CA LYS A 135 -1.45 -17.28 9.42
C LYS A 135 -2.36 -17.52 10.63
N GLN A 136 -2.69 -16.49 11.41
CA GLN A 136 -3.57 -16.60 12.58
C GLN A 136 -4.98 -17.08 12.17
N GLN A 137 -5.56 -16.53 11.10
CA GLN A 137 -6.87 -16.97 10.61
C GLN A 137 -6.84 -18.43 10.10
N LEU A 138 -5.77 -18.85 9.42
CA LEU A 138 -5.60 -20.22 8.94
C LEU A 138 -5.30 -21.22 10.07
N GLY A 139 -4.54 -20.80 11.09
CA GLY A 139 -4.22 -21.60 12.28
C GLY A 139 -5.40 -21.74 13.25
N GLY A 140 -6.25 -20.71 13.34
CA GLY A 140 -7.47 -20.73 14.15
C GLY A 140 -8.57 -21.66 13.62
N SER A 141 -8.56 -22.00 12.32
CA SER A 141 -9.50 -22.96 11.72
C SER A 141 -9.28 -24.42 12.10
N LYS A 142 -8.21 -24.77 12.84
CA LYS A 142 -7.92 -26.16 13.25
C LYS A 142 -8.27 -26.50 14.71
N GLY A 143 -8.94 -25.61 15.45
CA GLY A 143 -9.18 -25.77 16.89
C GLY A 143 -10.58 -26.21 17.33
N GLY A 144 -11.49 -26.57 16.42
CA GLY A 144 -12.89 -26.81 16.76
C GLY A 144 -13.37 -28.24 16.48
N VAL A 145 -12.98 -29.24 17.29
CA VAL A 145 -13.76 -30.48 17.46
C VAL A 145 -13.57 -31.09 18.86
N ASN A 146 -14.69 -31.55 19.43
CA ASN A 146 -14.89 -32.46 20.57
C ASN A 146 -14.91 -31.89 22.00
N ASN A 147 -16.10 -31.42 22.41
CA ASN A 147 -16.64 -31.84 23.71
C ASN A 147 -17.60 -33.00 23.46
N GLY A 148 -17.11 -34.21 23.72
CA GLY A 148 -17.92 -35.41 23.73
C GLY A 148 -18.85 -35.42 24.95
N PHE A 149 -20.11 -35.78 24.69
CA PHE A 149 -20.92 -36.57 25.61
C PHE A 149 -21.08 -37.96 25.00
#